data_AF-A0A558AXU6-F1
#
_entry.id   AF-A0A558AXU6-F1
#
_cell.length_a   1.000
_cell.length_b   1.000
_cell.length_c   1.000
_cell.angle_alpha   90.00
_cell.angle_beta   90.00
_cell.angle_gamma   90.00
#
_symmetry.space_group_name_H-M   'P 1'
#
loop_
_entity.id
_entity.type
_entity.pdbx_description
1 polymer ?
#
loop_
_entity_poly.entity_id
_entity_poly.type
_entity_poly.pdbx_seq_one_letter_code
_entity_poly.pdbx_strand_id
1 'polypeptide(L)'
;MMLKARVPLPIVTRNIRRGIKCRRCHAFDWQAIGGSIGKCGRCGQVESVQRIAADYFTRLDLLYPGDIYKRRDIMDHLKLAVSEYTLQKIIHANFRRLEHRKRIYFFSP
;
A
#
# COMPACT_ATOMS: atom_id res chain seq x y z
N MET A 1 14.99 -0.21 38.60
CA MET A 1 13.99 -0.72 37.64
C MET A 1 14.62 -0.76 36.25
N MET A 2 15.05 -1.93 35.78
CA MET A 2 15.68 -2.07 34.46
C MET A 2 14.58 -2.15 33.39
N LEU A 3 14.60 -1.19 32.46
CA LEU A 3 13.76 -1.21 31.26
C LEU A 3 14.19 -2.42 30.41
N LYS A 4 13.34 -3.45 30.36
CA LYS A 4 13.52 -4.58 29.46
C LYS A 4 13.63 -4.05 28.02
N ALA A 5 14.76 -4.35 27.37
CA ALA A 5 14.97 -4.05 25.96
C ALA A 5 13.79 -4.58 25.15
N ARG A 6 13.23 -3.73 24.29
CA ARG A 6 12.18 -4.13 23.35
C ARG A 6 12.83 -5.10 22.37
N VAL A 7 12.59 -6.39 22.55
CA VAL A 7 12.96 -7.41 21.58
C VAL A 7 12.18 -7.09 20.30
N PRO A 8 12.83 -6.86 19.15
CA PRO A 8 12.12 -6.81 17.89
C PRO A 8 11.51 -8.20 17.69
N LEU A 9 10.19 -8.29 17.86
CA LEU A 9 9.48 -9.51 17.51
C LEU A 9 9.79 -9.77 16.03
N PRO A 10 10.23 -10.98 15.64
CA PRO A 10 10.22 -11.37 14.25
C PRO A 10 8.76 -11.37 13.86
N ILE A 11 8.28 -10.26 13.31
CA ILE A 11 6.91 -10.15 12.87
C ILE A 11 6.81 -11.22 11.77
N VAL A 12 6.08 -12.30 12.03
CA VAL A 12 5.68 -13.23 10.97
C VAL A 12 4.52 -12.52 10.29
N THR A 13 4.85 -11.55 9.44
CA THR A 13 3.99 -10.51 8.85
C THR A 13 2.98 -11.03 7.84
N ARG A 14 3.04 -12.32 7.51
CA ARG A 14 2.26 -12.91 6.41
C ARG A 14 0.74 -12.87 6.64
N ASN A 15 0.27 -12.59 7.88
CA ASN A 15 -1.14 -12.63 8.25
C ASN A 15 -1.76 -11.29 8.70
N ILE A 16 -1.11 -10.14 8.47
CA ILE A 16 -1.83 -8.86 8.65
C ILE A 16 -2.92 -8.77 7.59
N ARG A 17 -4.19 -8.63 8.02
CA ARG A 17 -5.34 -8.43 7.11
C ARG A 17 -5.05 -7.24 6.19
N ARG A 18 -4.67 -7.54 4.94
CA ARG A 18 -4.50 -6.55 3.88
C ARG A 18 -5.86 -5.93 3.55
N GLY A 19 -5.89 -4.62 3.41
CA GLY A 19 -7.10 -3.85 3.15
C GLY A 19 -7.05 -2.49 3.84
N ILE A 20 -7.65 -1.50 3.20
CA ILE A 20 -7.68 -0.12 3.68
C ILE A 20 -8.70 -0.01 4.84
N LYS A 21 -8.26 0.54 5.97
CA LYS A 21 -9.12 0.76 7.14
C LYS A 21 -9.90 2.08 6.99
N CYS A 22 -11.21 2.07 7.19
CA CYS A 22 -12.00 3.29 7.28
C CYS A 22 -11.60 4.11 8.53
N ARG A 23 -11.29 5.40 8.35
CA ARG A 23 -10.94 6.29 9.46
C ARG A 23 -12.10 6.51 10.44
N ARG A 24 -13.35 6.50 9.95
CA ARG A 24 -14.56 6.79 10.74
C ARG A 24 -15.09 5.60 11.54
N CYS A 25 -15.31 4.46 10.88
CA CYS A 25 -15.92 3.28 11.52
C CYS A 25 -14.98 2.08 11.67
N HIS A 26 -13.72 2.23 11.24
CA HIS A 26 -12.69 1.19 11.34
C HIS A 26 -12.98 -0.13 10.59
N ALA A 27 -14.05 -0.18 9.80
CA ALA A 27 -14.33 -1.27 8.88
C ALA A 27 -13.33 -1.28 7.70
N PHE A 28 -13.14 -2.46 7.11
CA PHE A 28 -12.28 -2.68 5.94
C PHE A 28 -13.09 -2.86 4.65
N ASP A 29 -14.31 -2.33 4.65
CA ASP A 29 -15.31 -2.51 3.61
C ASP A 29 -15.39 -1.22 2.78
N TRP A 30 -14.38 -0.99 1.95
CA TRP A 30 -14.39 0.10 0.97
C TRP A 30 -14.87 -0.42 -0.38
N GLN A 31 -15.63 0.40 -1.08
CA GLN A 31 -16.08 0.16 -2.44
C GLN A 31 -15.65 1.32 -3.32
N ALA A 32 -15.15 1.02 -4.52
CA ALA A 32 -14.77 2.04 -5.48
C ALA A 32 -15.97 2.41 -6.36
N ILE A 33 -16.28 3.71 -6.42
CA ILE A 33 -17.30 4.30 -7.27
C ILE A 33 -16.57 5.07 -8.37
N GLY A 34 -16.87 4.75 -9.64
CA GLY A 34 -16.22 5.39 -10.80
C GLY A 34 -14.70 5.22 -10.84
N GLY A 35 -14.16 4.22 -10.15
CA GLY A 35 -12.72 3.89 -10.13
C GLY A 35 -11.80 4.92 -9.47
N SER A 36 -12.34 5.95 -8.81
CA SER A 36 -11.54 7.07 -8.23
C SER A 36 -12.06 7.57 -6.87
N ILE A 37 -13.32 7.28 -6.54
CA ILE A 37 -13.94 7.62 -5.26
C ILE A 37 -14.11 6.35 -4.45
N GLY A 38 -13.68 6.35 -3.19
CA GLY A 38 -13.96 5.28 -2.24
C GLY A 38 -15.18 5.64 -1.41
N LYS A 39 -16.09 4.69 -1.22
CA LYS A 39 -17.18 4.77 -0.24
C LYS A 39 -17.07 3.59 0.73
N CYS A 40 -17.15 3.86 2.03
CA CYS A 40 -17.21 2.81 3.03
C CYS A 40 -18.61 2.18 3.04
N GLY A 41 -18.71 0.87 2.81
CA GLY A 41 -19.96 0.12 2.81
C GLY A 41 -20.67 0.09 4.17
N ARG A 42 -19.93 0.26 5.28
CA ARG A 42 -20.52 0.27 6.63
C ARG A 42 -21.06 1.61 7.11
N CYS A 43 -20.30 2.69 6.94
CA CYS A 43 -20.67 4.01 7.50
C CYS A 43 -20.97 5.08 6.43
N GLY A 44 -20.86 4.74 5.16
CA GLY A 44 -21.10 5.66 4.06
C GLY A 44 -20.04 6.75 3.87
N GLN A 45 -18.95 6.75 4.65
CA GLN A 45 -17.86 7.71 4.49
C GLN A 45 -17.34 7.69 3.05
N VAL A 46 -17.24 8.86 2.43
CA VAL A 46 -16.71 9.04 1.07
C VAL A 46 -15.35 9.71 1.16
N GLU A 47 -14.38 9.21 0.41
CA GLU A 47 -13.03 9.77 0.34
C GLU A 47 -12.39 9.44 -1.01
N SER A 48 -11.39 10.19 -1.46
CA SER A 48 -10.69 9.85 -2.72
C SER A 48 -9.87 8.58 -2.54
N VAL A 49 -9.89 7.69 -3.53
CA VAL A 49 -9.11 6.43 -3.49
C VAL A 49 -7.61 6.72 -3.33
N GLN A 50 -7.13 7.80 -3.94
CA GLN A 50 -5.73 8.23 -3.84
C GLN A 50 -5.34 8.56 -2.38
N ARG A 51 -6.20 9.27 -1.65
CA ARG A 51 -5.93 9.67 -0.27
C ARG A 51 -5.94 8.47 0.68
N ILE A 52 -6.95 7.60 0.56
CA ILE A 52 -7.02 6.39 1.39
C ILE A 52 -5.88 5.41 1.10
N ALA A 53 -5.43 5.32 -0.17
CA ALA A 53 -4.28 4.52 -0.54
C ALA A 53 -2.98 5.11 0.00
N ALA A 54 -2.80 6.43 -0.08
CA ALA A 54 -1.62 7.10 0.43
C ALA A 54 -1.46 6.93 1.94
N ASP A 55 -2.55 7.09 2.68
CA ASP A 55 -2.57 6.83 4.12
C ASP A 55 -2.19 5.39 4.46
N TYR A 56 -2.71 4.44 3.68
CA TYR A 56 -2.44 3.03 3.88
C TYR A 56 -0.96 2.71 3.64
N PHE A 57 -0.41 3.11 2.49
CA PHE A 57 0.98 2.82 2.14
C PHE A 57 1.99 3.57 3.01
N THR A 58 1.67 4.79 3.44
CA THR A 58 2.50 5.52 4.42
C THR A 58 2.63 4.74 5.73
N ARG A 59 1.51 4.15 6.21
CA ARG A 59 1.53 3.32 7.43
C ARG A 59 2.19 1.97 7.20
N LEU A 60 2.07 1.42 6.00
CA LEU A 60 2.68 0.15 5.64
C LEU A 60 4.22 0.28 5.56
N ASP A 61 4.73 1.39 5.02
CA ASP A 61 6.18 1.68 4.95
C ASP A 61 6.82 1.81 6.35
N LEU A 62 6.08 2.31 7.34
CA LEU A 62 6.54 2.31 8.74
C LEU A 62 6.71 0.91 9.33
N LEU A 63 5.94 -0.07 8.84
CA LEU A 63 6.02 -1.46 9.28
C LEU A 63 7.07 -2.25 8.50
N TYR A 64 7.19 -1.98 7.20
CA TYR A 64 8.06 -2.69 6.26
C TYR A 64 8.86 -1.70 5.38
N PRO A 65 9.86 -1.03 5.97
CA PRO A 65 10.63 -0.04 5.24
C PRO A 65 11.45 -0.73 4.14
N GLY A 66 11.37 -0.18 2.93
CA GLY A 66 12.15 -0.67 1.78
C GLY A 66 11.58 -1.90 1.07
N ASP A 67 10.37 -2.34 1.41
CA ASP A 67 9.68 -3.40 0.68
C ASP A 67 9.45 -3.02 -0.79
N ILE A 68 9.66 -3.98 -1.68
CA ILE A 68 9.51 -3.81 -3.13
C ILE A 68 8.18 -4.40 -3.55
N TYR A 69 7.36 -3.56 -4.20
CA TYR A 69 6.03 -3.95 -4.66
C TYR A 69 5.98 -4.01 -6.19
N LYS A 70 5.42 -5.10 -6.72
CA LYS A 70 4.94 -5.14 -8.10
C LYS A 70 3.55 -4.53 -8.16
N ARG A 71 3.15 -4.08 -9.35
CA ARG A 71 1.81 -3.53 -9.60
C ARG A 71 0.67 -4.43 -9.12
N ARG A 72 0.78 -5.75 -9.33
CA ARG A 72 -0.20 -6.73 -8.85
C ARG A 72 -0.31 -6.74 -7.32
N ASP A 73 0.81 -6.60 -6.63
CA ASP A 73 0.85 -6.60 -5.17
C ASP A 73 0.12 -5.35 -4.65
N ILE A 74 0.36 -4.19 -5.27
CA ILE A 74 -0.35 -2.93 -4.96
C ILE A 74 -1.87 -3.11 -5.12
N MET A 75 -2.33 -3.72 -6.22
CA MET A 75 -3.75 -4.01 -6.43
C MET A 75 -4.31 -4.94 -5.35
N ASP A 76 -3.58 -6.00 -4.98
CA ASP A 76 -3.96 -6.94 -3.93
C ASP A 76 -4.03 -6.27 -2.55
N HIS A 77 -3.20 -5.27 -2.31
CA HIS A 77 -3.24 -4.46 -1.08
C HIS A 77 -4.47 -3.55 -1.02
N LEU A 78 -4.81 -2.90 -2.14
CA LEU A 78 -5.95 -2.00 -2.22
C LEU A 78 -7.28 -2.73 -2.02
N LYS A 79 -7.43 -3.93 -2.60
CA LYS A 79 -8.70 -4.68 -2.65
C LYS A 79 -9.87 -3.84 -3.17
N LEU A 80 -9.59 -2.95 -4.11
CA LEU A 80 -10.55 -2.03 -4.71
C LEU A 80 -10.46 -2.10 -6.23
N ALA A 81 -11.62 -2.06 -6.90
CA ALA A 81 -11.70 -1.92 -8.34
C ALA A 81 -11.39 -0.47 -8.74
N VAL A 82 -10.11 -0.18 -8.95
CA VAL A 82 -9.63 1.16 -9.36
C VAL A 82 -9.42 1.22 -10.87
N SER A 83 -9.61 2.39 -11.47
CA SER A 83 -9.27 2.59 -12.88
C SER A 83 -7.75 2.58 -13.07
N GLU A 84 -7.30 2.26 -14.29
CA GLU A 84 -5.89 2.32 -14.69
C GLU A 84 -5.25 3.66 -14.32
N TYR A 85 -5.95 4.74 -14.66
CA TYR A 85 -5.52 6.11 -14.40
C TYR A 85 -5.36 6.40 -12.90
N THR A 86 -6.33 5.97 -12.09
CA THR A 86 -6.24 6.12 -10.62
C THR A 86 -5.08 5.30 -10.07
N LEU A 87 -4.87 4.07 -10.56
CA LEU A 87 -3.76 3.25 -10.10
C LEU A 87 -2.41 3.89 -10.42
N GLN A 88 -2.23 4.43 -11.62
CA GLN A 88 -0.99 5.14 -11.98
C GLN A 88 -0.74 6.32 -11.04
N LYS A 89 -1.78 7.10 -10.71
CA LYS A 89 -1.67 8.19 -9.72
C LYS A 89 -1.24 7.68 -8.34
N ILE A 90 -1.82 6.57 -7.88
CA ILE A 90 -1.43 5.95 -6.60
C ILE A 90 0.03 5.51 -6.64
N ILE A 91 0.46 4.86 -7.73
CA ILE A 91 1.84 4.39 -7.89
C ILE A 91 2.80 5.57 -7.85
N HIS A 92 2.55 6.62 -8.62
CA HIS A 92 3.44 7.77 -8.73
C HIS A 92 3.51 8.58 -7.43
N ALA A 93 2.43 8.63 -6.65
CA ALA A 93 2.39 9.38 -5.39
C ALA A 93 3.07 8.64 -4.23
N ASN A 94 3.11 7.31 -4.25
CA ASN A 94 3.52 6.51 -3.09
C ASN A 94 4.78 5.68 -3.30
N PHE A 95 5.22 5.47 -4.54
CA PHE A 95 6.32 4.55 -4.85
C PHE A 95 7.34 5.22 -5.76
N ARG A 96 8.61 4.89 -5.56
CA ARG A 96 9.70 5.22 -6.49
C ARG A 96 9.95 4.05 -7.42
N ARG A 97 10.11 4.33 -8.70
CA ARG A 97 10.44 3.31 -9.70
C ARG A 97 11.89 2.85 -9.48
N LEU A 98 12.09 1.55 -9.32
CA LEU A 98 13.43 0.96 -9.37
C LEU A 98 13.89 0.97 -10.83
N GLU A 99 14.96 1.70 -11.14
CA GLU A 99 15.50 1.75 -12.49
C GLU A 99 16.16 0.42 -12.88
N HIS A 100 15.80 -0.10 -14.06
CA HIS A 100 16.29 -1.38 -14.59
C HIS A 100 17.42 -1.19 -15.62
N ARG A 101 18.41 -0.31 -15.37
CA ARG A 101 19.53 -0.11 -16.31
C ARG A 101 20.89 0.05 -15.62
N LYS A 102 21.44 -1.06 -15.14
CA LYS A 102 22.87 -1.34 -15.33
C LYS A 102 22.96 -2.56 -16.26
N ARG A 103 22.95 -2.32 -17.57
CA ARG A 103 23.42 -3.32 -18.53
C ARG A 103 24.92 -3.45 -18.29
N ILE A 104 25.34 -4.45 -17.52
CA ILE A 104 26.75 -4.78 -17.36
C ILE A 104 27.14 -5.48 -18.66
N TYR A 105 27.91 -4.79 -19.50
CA TYR A 105 28.51 -5.39 -20.69
C TYR A 105 29.87 -5.97 -20.28
N PHE A 106 30.04 -7.28 -20.43
CA PHE A 106 31.36 -7.89 -20.40
C PHE A 106 31.89 -7.93 -21.83
N PHE A 107 32.90 -7.10 -22.10
CA PHE A 107 33.80 -7.34 -23.23
C PHE A 107 34.91 -8.24 -22.68
N SER A 108 34.99 -9.49 -23.16
CA SER A 108 36.21 -10.28 -23.06
C SER A 108 36.89 -10.21 -24.42
N PRO A 109 38.20 -9.88 -24.48
CA PRO A 109 38.94 -9.74 -25.73
C PRO A 109 38.99 -11.03 -26.55
#